data_AF-A0A523SNR0-F1
#
_entry.id   AF-A0A523SNR0-F1
#
_cell.length_a   1.000
_cell.length_b   1.000
_cell.length_c   1.000
_cell.angle_alpha   90.00
_cell.angle_beta   90.00
_cell.angle_gamma   90.00
#
_symmetry.space_group_name_H-M   'P 1'
#
loop_
_entity.id
_entity.type
_entity.pdbx_description
1 polymer ?
#
loop_
_entity_poly.entity_id
_entity_poly.type
_entity_poly.pdbx_seq_one_letter_code
_entity_poly.pdbx_strand_id
1 'polypeptide(L)'
;MSIVQEIRCSKCGAPIAFNPGEIITTCPYCGYTSVIETGKTFTLEHSMILNEYNPTQAEELVRNWMRSGFMKPRNLAKSSKILEKSLVYLPFWIVPVTATSEYKGVFERLVPPVVKEGKIEKKYDWLVLARKAAEFPTREYDVPLEGKISYDFRKIEKFAKVLNSEIEKTEAVESAKQQIESHHQFLMKQDVDKIIEMKTDFSIGDSVYLHAPIWFITYEYKGERYNIILDGATGTVIKGDIPATRFGLF
;
A
#
# COMPACT_ATOMS: atom_id res chain seq x y z
N MET A 1 24.15 -8.14 -8.21
CA MET A 1 24.76 -7.08 -7.37
C MET A 1 24.18 -5.76 -7.85
N SER A 2 23.21 -5.21 -7.14
CA SER A 2 22.70 -3.87 -7.44
C SER A 2 23.80 -2.86 -7.14
N ILE A 3 24.10 -1.99 -8.11
CA ILE A 3 25.09 -0.92 -7.94
C ILE A 3 24.42 0.12 -7.06
N VAL A 4 24.77 0.11 -5.77
CA VAL A 4 24.36 1.15 -4.83
C VAL A 4 25.14 2.42 -5.18
N GLN A 5 24.42 3.49 -5.50
CA GLN A 5 25.02 4.81 -5.71
C GLN A 5 24.95 5.60 -4.39
N GLU A 6 25.83 6.59 -4.22
CA GLU A 6 25.86 7.43 -3.03
C GLU A 6 25.72 8.91 -3.39
N ILE A 7 24.87 9.62 -2.64
CA ILE A 7 24.82 11.09 -2.63
C ILE A 7 25.11 11.64 -1.24
N ARG A 8 25.54 12.90 -1.13
CA ARG A 8 25.66 13.58 0.17
C ARG A 8 24.36 14.26 0.56
N CYS A 9 23.94 14.08 1.81
CA CYS A 9 22.78 14.76 2.35
C CYS A 9 22.96 16.28 2.34
N SER A 10 22.04 17.03 1.70
CA SER A 10 22.09 18.50 1.67
C SER A 10 21.95 19.16 3.04
N LYS A 11 21.43 18.46 4.06
CA LYS A 11 21.23 18.99 5.42
C LYS A 11 22.39 18.69 6.37
N CYS A 12 22.92 17.47 6.39
CA CYS A 12 23.96 17.06 7.35
C CYS A 12 25.27 16.58 6.72
N GLY A 13 25.35 16.46 5.40
CA GLY A 13 26.54 16.02 4.68
C GLY A 13 26.85 14.52 4.71
N ALA A 14 26.05 13.72 5.42
CA ALA A 14 26.24 12.26 5.52
C ALA A 14 26.04 11.57 4.15
N PRO A 15 26.77 10.47 3.86
CA PRO A 15 26.55 9.68 2.65
C PRO A 15 25.21 8.95 2.73
N ILE A 16 24.42 9.02 1.67
CA ILE A 16 23.14 8.35 1.52
C ILE A 16 23.26 7.37 0.36
N ALA A 17 23.20 6.09 0.68
CA ALA A 17 23.07 5.02 -0.30
C ALA A 17 21.64 5.00 -0.87
N PHE A 18 21.52 4.89 -2.19
CA PHE A 18 20.25 4.72 -2.87
C PHE A 18 20.38 3.70 -4.01
N ASN A 19 19.26 3.08 -4.36
CA ASN A 19 19.20 2.15 -5.49
C ASN A 19 18.88 2.90 -6.78
N PRO A 20 19.42 2.48 -7.94
CA PRO A 20 19.03 3.03 -9.23
C PRO A 20 17.51 2.96 -9.43
N GLY A 21 16.89 4.09 -9.78
CA GLY A 21 15.44 4.23 -9.91
C GLY A 21 14.73 4.80 -8.68
N GLU A 22 15.40 4.89 -7.52
CA GLU A 22 14.89 5.70 -6.41
C GLU A 22 14.98 7.18 -6.77
N ILE A 23 13.88 7.92 -6.58
CA ILE A 23 13.75 9.34 -6.93
C ILE A 23 13.71 10.20 -5.67
N ILE A 24 13.18 9.67 -4.57
CA ILE A 24 13.15 10.33 -3.26
C ILE A 24 13.92 9.50 -2.27
N THR A 25 14.92 10.10 -1.64
CA THR A 25 15.68 9.45 -0.58
C THR A 25 15.50 10.15 0.76
N THR A 26 15.45 9.35 1.82
CA THR A 26 15.45 9.85 3.19
C THR A 26 16.78 9.54 3.87
N CYS A 27 17.44 10.58 4.39
CA CYS A 27 18.71 10.43 5.08
C CYS A 27 18.54 9.60 6.36
N PRO A 28 19.23 8.47 6.50
CA PRO A 28 19.10 7.62 7.69
C PRO A 28 19.76 8.24 8.94
N TYR A 29 20.53 9.31 8.78
CA TYR A 29 21.26 9.97 9.87
C TYR A 29 20.55 11.19 10.47
N CYS A 30 19.69 11.85 9.69
CA CYS A 30 19.02 13.08 10.14
C CYS A 30 17.54 13.19 9.74
N GLY A 31 17.00 12.20 9.01
CA GLY A 31 15.62 12.17 8.54
C GLY A 31 15.31 13.15 7.40
N TYR A 32 16.29 13.92 6.93
CA TYR A 32 16.06 14.84 5.81
C TYR A 32 15.73 14.08 4.54
N THR A 33 14.65 14.48 3.89
CA THR A 33 14.17 13.84 2.65
C THR A 33 14.38 14.79 1.49
N SER A 34 14.85 14.27 0.36
CA SER A 34 15.18 15.06 -0.82
C SER A 34 14.94 14.27 -2.10
N VAL A 35 14.66 15.00 -3.19
CA VAL A 35 14.59 14.43 -4.54
C VAL A 35 16.01 14.32 -5.11
N ILE A 36 16.39 13.13 -5.57
CA ILE A 36 17.76 12.79 -6.00
C ILE A 36 18.18 13.60 -7.24
N GLU A 37 17.29 13.75 -8.24
CA GLU A 37 17.66 14.37 -9.53
C GLU A 37 17.77 15.90 -9.50
N THR A 38 16.95 16.58 -8.71
CA THR A 38 16.84 18.05 -8.79
C THR A 38 17.54 18.78 -7.65
N GLY A 39 17.94 18.07 -6.59
CA GLY A 39 18.42 18.68 -5.34
C GLY A 39 17.40 19.63 -4.69
N LYS A 40 16.17 19.70 -5.23
CA LYS A 40 15.11 20.56 -4.72
C LYS A 40 14.67 20.02 -3.36
N THR A 41 14.36 20.96 -2.48
CA THR A 41 13.81 20.66 -1.17
C THR A 41 12.53 19.82 -1.32
N PHE A 42 12.46 18.73 -0.57
CA PHE A 42 11.20 18.01 -0.37
C PHE A 42 10.30 18.91 0.49
N THR A 43 9.47 19.75 -0.13
CA THR A 43 8.55 20.68 0.55
C THR A 43 7.26 20.00 0.99
N LEU A 44 7.19 18.67 0.92
CA LEU A 44 6.00 17.88 1.22
C LEU A 44 6.08 17.31 2.63
N GLU A 45 4.92 17.12 3.25
CA GLU A 45 4.83 16.49 4.56
C GLU A 45 5.32 15.04 4.44
N HIS A 46 6.43 14.75 5.11
CA HIS A 46 6.95 13.41 5.26
C HIS A 46 6.51 12.87 6.63
N SER A 47 5.56 11.95 6.62
CA SER A 47 5.02 11.28 7.79
C SER A 47 5.50 9.83 7.88
N MET A 48 5.37 9.23 9.06
CA MET A 48 5.50 7.80 9.28
C MET A 48 4.46 7.32 10.30
N ILE A 49 4.15 6.02 10.25
CA ILE A 49 3.42 5.32 11.31
C ILE A 49 4.42 4.46 12.10
N LEU A 50 4.21 4.32 13.41
CA LEU A 50 5.08 3.52 14.26
C LEU A 50 4.67 2.04 14.23
N ASN A 51 5.67 1.17 14.34
CA ASN A 51 5.45 -0.24 14.56
C ASN A 51 5.24 -0.49 16.06
N GLU A 52 4.25 -1.30 16.40
CA GLU A 52 3.86 -1.63 17.78
C GLU A 52 4.31 -3.05 18.19
N TYR A 53 4.78 -3.86 17.23
CA TYR A 53 5.04 -5.29 17.44
C TYR A 53 6.48 -5.68 17.16
N ASN A 54 7.10 -6.42 18.08
CA ASN A 54 8.41 -7.04 17.85
C ASN A 54 8.31 -8.36 17.04
N PRO A 55 9.42 -8.96 16.59
CA PRO A 55 9.39 -10.18 15.78
C PRO A 55 8.72 -11.40 16.44
N THR A 56 8.64 -11.45 17.77
CA THR A 56 7.98 -12.54 18.51
C THR A 56 6.47 -12.30 18.55
N GLN A 57 6.05 -11.05 18.80
CA GLN A 57 4.64 -10.67 18.81
C GLN A 57 4.02 -10.76 17.41
N ALA A 58 4.72 -10.32 16.36
CA ALA A 58 4.27 -10.45 14.98
C ALA A 58 4.06 -11.92 14.58
N GLU A 59 4.93 -12.82 15.04
CA GLU A 59 4.74 -14.27 14.86
C GLU A 59 3.50 -14.79 15.60
N GLU A 60 3.24 -14.32 16.81
CA GLU A 60 2.06 -14.70 17.56
C GLU A 60 0.76 -14.26 16.88
N LEU A 61 0.71 -13.03 16.35
CA LEU A 61 -0.41 -12.53 15.55
C LEU A 61 -0.67 -13.44 14.34
N VAL A 62 0.39 -13.83 13.63
CA VAL A 62 0.30 -14.79 12.52
C VAL A 62 -0.20 -16.16 12.98
N ARG A 63 0.29 -16.68 14.10
CA ARG A 63 -0.17 -17.97 14.65
C ARG A 63 -1.65 -17.90 15.06
N ASN A 64 -2.12 -16.77 15.58
CA ASN A 64 -3.53 -16.56 15.90
C ASN A 64 -4.38 -16.50 14.63
N TRP A 65 -3.93 -15.77 13.61
CA TRP A 65 -4.57 -15.77 12.30
C TRP A 65 -4.62 -17.19 11.69
N MET A 66 -3.56 -17.98 11.80
CA MET A 66 -3.54 -19.36 11.28
C MET A 66 -4.56 -20.29 11.98
N ARG A 67 -4.95 -19.98 13.23
CA ARG A 67 -5.96 -20.75 13.98
C ARG A 67 -7.40 -20.37 13.62
N SER A 68 -7.62 -19.22 12.99
CA SER A 68 -8.95 -18.68 12.71
C SER A 68 -9.36 -18.84 11.24
N GLY A 69 -10.65 -19.04 10.97
CA GLY A 69 -11.21 -19.07 9.62
C GLY A 69 -11.45 -20.49 9.07
N PHE A 70 -12.59 -20.64 8.40
CA PHE A 70 -13.11 -21.94 7.96
C PHE A 70 -12.25 -22.63 6.88
N MET A 71 -11.62 -21.86 5.99
CA MET A 71 -10.86 -22.42 4.85
C MET A 71 -9.45 -22.90 5.21
N LYS A 72 -8.97 -22.62 6.44
CA LYS A 72 -7.59 -22.93 6.85
C LYS A 72 -7.49 -24.34 7.44
N PRO A 73 -6.41 -25.10 7.15
CA PRO A 73 -6.21 -26.41 7.77
C PRO A 73 -6.19 -26.33 9.31
N ARG A 74 -6.90 -27.22 10.00
CA ARG A 74 -7.02 -27.20 11.48
C ARG A 74 -5.67 -27.29 12.20
N ASN A 75 -4.68 -27.94 11.58
CA ASN A 75 -3.34 -28.10 12.13
C ASN A 75 -2.31 -27.09 11.59
N LEU A 76 -2.75 -26.06 10.85
CA LEU A 76 -1.87 -25.08 10.20
C LEU A 76 -0.88 -24.49 11.19
N ALA A 77 -1.37 -23.79 12.22
CA ALA A 77 -0.52 -23.10 13.21
C ALA A 77 0.44 -24.03 13.97
N LYS A 78 0.07 -25.30 14.16
CA LYS A 78 0.88 -26.29 14.88
C LYS A 78 1.96 -26.90 14.00
N SER A 79 1.66 -27.10 12.72
CA SER A 79 2.53 -27.85 11.79
C SER A 79 3.33 -26.93 10.88
N SER A 80 2.98 -25.64 10.83
CA SER A 80 3.71 -24.64 10.06
C SER A 80 5.01 -24.23 10.75
N LYS A 81 6.04 -23.97 9.95
CA LYS A 81 7.30 -23.39 10.41
C LYS A 81 7.44 -21.98 9.85
N ILE A 82 7.62 -20.98 10.71
CA ILE A 82 7.98 -19.63 10.25
C ILE A 82 9.42 -19.67 9.74
N LEU A 83 9.62 -19.23 8.50
CA LEU A 83 10.92 -19.21 7.83
C LEU A 83 11.58 -17.84 7.89
N GLU A 84 10.83 -16.78 7.61
CA GLU A 84 11.33 -15.41 7.54
C GLU A 84 10.36 -14.43 8.19
N LYS A 85 10.92 -13.40 8.83
CA LYS A 85 10.19 -12.26 9.43
C LYS A 85 10.93 -10.99 9.08
N SER A 86 10.37 -10.18 8.18
CA SER A 86 10.98 -8.94 7.72
C SER A 86 10.03 -7.78 7.98
N LEU A 87 10.44 -6.83 8.83
CA LEU A 87 9.76 -5.55 8.99
C LEU A 87 10.29 -4.57 7.94
N VAL A 88 9.40 -4.00 7.14
CA VAL A 88 9.74 -3.07 6.08
C VAL A 88 8.83 -1.86 6.17
N TYR A 89 9.42 -0.68 6.31
CA TYR A 89 8.73 0.59 6.15
C TYR A 89 8.56 0.86 4.66
N LEU A 90 7.34 0.67 4.16
CA LEU A 90 7.00 0.90 2.77
C LEU A 90 6.59 2.37 2.55
N PRO A 91 7.07 3.01 1.48
CA PRO A 91 6.69 4.37 1.14
C PRO A 91 5.37 4.39 0.37
N PHE A 92 4.47 5.26 0.78
CA PHE A 92 3.19 5.50 0.15
C PHE A 92 2.99 6.99 -0.11
N TRP A 93 2.24 7.29 -1.16
CA TRP A 93 1.58 8.56 -1.33
C TRP A 93 0.12 8.40 -0.93
N ILE A 94 -0.33 9.26 -0.02
CA ILE A 94 -1.75 9.46 0.23
C ILE A 94 -2.16 10.68 -0.57
N VAL A 95 -3.06 10.47 -1.53
CA VAL A 95 -3.54 11.52 -2.41
C VAL A 95 -5.00 11.82 -2.06
N PRO A 96 -5.28 12.92 -1.35
CA PRO A 96 -6.65 13.38 -1.15
C PRO A 96 -7.25 13.79 -2.49
N VAL A 97 -8.35 13.15 -2.90
CA VAL A 97 -9.02 13.41 -4.18
C VAL A 97 -10.51 13.55 -3.95
N THR A 98 -11.08 14.67 -4.38
CA THR A 98 -12.53 14.76 -4.65
C THR A 98 -12.74 14.49 -6.13
N ALA A 99 -13.44 13.41 -6.46
CA ALA A 99 -13.73 13.02 -7.83
C ALA A 99 -15.23 13.11 -8.09
N THR A 100 -15.57 13.83 -9.16
CA THR A 100 -16.95 13.99 -9.63
C THR A 100 -17.03 13.40 -11.03
N SER A 101 -17.89 12.40 -11.22
CA SER A 101 -18.10 11.77 -12.52
C SER A 101 -19.55 11.86 -12.94
N GLU A 102 -19.78 12.55 -14.05
CA GLU A 102 -21.06 12.58 -14.73
C GLU A 102 -21.04 11.53 -15.84
N TYR A 103 -22.11 10.74 -15.95
CA TYR A 103 -22.17 9.64 -16.88
C TYR A 103 -23.54 9.50 -17.53
N LYS A 104 -23.51 8.91 -18.71
CA LYS A 104 -24.68 8.49 -19.48
C LYS A 104 -24.52 7.05 -19.89
N GLY A 105 -25.54 6.24 -19.69
CA GLY A 105 -25.50 4.83 -20.03
C GLY A 105 -26.88 4.25 -20.34
N VAL A 106 -26.89 2.97 -20.70
CA VAL A 106 -28.09 2.21 -21.05
C VAL A 106 -28.30 1.10 -20.04
N PHE A 107 -29.53 0.97 -19.57
CA PHE A 107 -30.02 -0.16 -18.80
C PHE A 107 -30.83 -1.07 -19.72
N GLU A 108 -30.27 -2.23 -20.06
CA GLU A 108 -30.78 -3.14 -21.10
C GLU A 108 -31.71 -4.22 -20.52
N ARG A 109 -31.81 -4.33 -19.19
CA ARG A 109 -32.67 -5.31 -18.51
C ARG A 109 -34.17 -4.95 -18.58
N LEU A 110 -34.54 -3.85 -19.23
CA LEU A 110 -35.91 -3.42 -19.50
C LEU A 110 -36.16 -3.36 -21.01
N VAL A 111 -37.43 -3.54 -21.42
CA VAL A 111 -37.87 -3.44 -22.81
C VAL A 111 -38.91 -2.30 -22.92
N PRO A 112 -38.64 -1.20 -23.65
CA PRO A 112 -37.39 -0.89 -24.36
C PRO A 112 -36.22 -0.55 -23.41
N PRO A 113 -34.96 -0.66 -23.86
CA PRO A 113 -33.80 -0.21 -23.08
C PRO A 113 -33.92 1.25 -22.66
N VAL A 114 -33.54 1.55 -21.43
CA VAL A 114 -33.70 2.88 -20.84
C VAL A 114 -32.35 3.57 -20.78
N VAL A 115 -32.28 4.79 -21.32
CA VAL A 115 -31.11 5.67 -21.13
C VAL A 115 -31.18 6.29 -19.75
N LYS A 116 -30.08 6.20 -19.00
CA LYS A 116 -29.92 6.82 -17.69
C LYS A 116 -28.75 7.79 -17.71
N GLU A 117 -28.91 8.84 -16.94
CA GLU A 117 -27.87 9.81 -16.64
C GLU A 117 -27.69 9.86 -15.13
N GLY A 118 -26.46 10.01 -14.67
CA GLY A 118 -26.15 9.98 -13.25
C GLY A 118 -24.87 10.72 -12.92
N LYS A 119 -24.68 10.94 -11.62
CA LYS A 119 -23.50 11.61 -11.06
C LYS A 119 -22.98 10.81 -9.88
N ILE A 120 -21.67 10.56 -9.86
CA ILE A 120 -20.95 9.99 -8.71
C ILE A 120 -20.01 11.08 -8.18
N GLU A 121 -20.21 11.50 -6.94
CA GLU A 121 -19.33 12.45 -6.27
C GLU A 121 -18.82 11.80 -4.98
N LYS A 122 -17.50 11.58 -4.90
CA LYS A 122 -16.87 10.91 -3.77
C LYS A 122 -15.54 11.58 -3.41
N LYS A 123 -15.21 11.53 -2.13
CA LYS A 123 -13.93 11.96 -1.57
C LYS A 123 -13.13 10.73 -1.16
N TYR A 124 -11.84 10.77 -1.43
CA TYR A 124 -10.92 9.67 -1.18
C TYR A 124 -9.62 10.19 -0.58
N ASP A 125 -9.02 9.40 0.29
CA ASP A 125 -7.60 9.46 0.61
C ASP A 125 -6.93 8.29 -0.10
N TRP A 126 -6.57 8.48 -1.37
CA TRP A 126 -6.17 7.38 -2.23
C TRP A 126 -4.73 6.96 -1.96
N LEU A 127 -4.54 5.68 -1.64
CA LEU A 127 -3.22 5.13 -1.34
C LEU A 127 -2.52 4.66 -2.63
N VAL A 128 -1.33 5.20 -2.87
CA VAL A 128 -0.45 4.77 -3.97
C VAL A 128 0.86 4.28 -3.38
N LEU A 129 1.21 3.02 -3.60
CA LEU A 129 2.52 2.51 -3.24
C LEU A 129 3.58 3.23 -4.08
N ALA A 130 4.57 3.81 -3.43
CA ALA A 130 5.58 4.61 -4.10
C ALA A 130 6.75 3.76 -4.65
N ARG A 131 6.46 2.52 -5.07
CA ARG A 131 7.42 1.52 -5.60
C ARG A 131 6.80 0.87 -6.84
N LYS A 132 7.54 0.81 -7.94
CA LYS A 132 7.04 0.34 -9.24
C LYS A 132 7.02 -1.19 -9.35
N ALA A 133 8.00 -1.87 -8.75
CA ALA A 133 8.18 -3.32 -8.89
C ALA A 133 7.69 -4.14 -7.67
N ALA A 134 7.13 -3.49 -6.65
CA ALA A 134 6.67 -4.18 -5.45
C ALA A 134 5.18 -4.53 -5.58
N GLU A 135 4.87 -5.83 -5.52
CA GLU A 135 3.49 -6.29 -5.38
C GLU A 135 3.04 -6.09 -3.92
N PHE A 136 2.18 -5.09 -3.69
CA PHE A 136 1.53 -4.87 -2.40
C PHE A 136 0.02 -4.67 -2.60
N PRO A 137 -0.83 -5.34 -1.79
CA PRO A 137 -2.29 -5.24 -1.87
C PRO A 137 -2.80 -3.91 -1.30
N THR A 138 -2.60 -2.79 -2.03
CA THR A 138 -2.96 -1.44 -1.57
C THR A 138 -4.45 -1.25 -1.32
N ARG A 139 -5.31 -2.09 -1.92
CA ARG A 139 -6.78 -2.01 -1.77
C ARG A 139 -7.28 -2.66 -0.50
N GLU A 140 -6.56 -3.65 -0.04
CA GLU A 140 -6.84 -4.39 1.18
C GLU A 140 -6.19 -3.75 2.41
N TYR A 141 -5.30 -2.76 2.21
CA TYR A 141 -4.64 -2.05 3.30
C TYR A 141 -5.40 -0.79 3.72
N ASP A 142 -6.03 -0.86 4.89
CA ASP A 142 -6.60 0.30 5.58
C ASP A 142 -5.53 0.97 6.46
N VAL A 143 -5.08 2.16 6.05
CA VAL A 143 -3.95 2.84 6.70
C VAL A 143 -4.45 3.59 7.94
N PRO A 144 -3.91 3.34 9.14
CA PRO A 144 -4.35 4.03 10.36
C PRO A 144 -3.79 5.47 10.43
N LEU A 145 -4.39 6.39 9.66
CA LEU A 145 -3.90 7.77 9.50
C LEU A 145 -3.87 8.57 10.81
N GLU A 146 -4.71 8.23 11.78
CA GLU A 146 -4.76 8.89 13.09
C GLU A 146 -3.44 8.74 13.88
N GLY A 147 -2.69 7.65 13.65
CA GLY A 147 -1.42 7.37 14.33
C GLY A 147 -0.19 7.96 13.64
N LYS A 148 -0.35 8.73 12.55
CA LYS A 148 0.79 9.26 11.80
C LYS A 148 1.53 10.34 12.59
N ILE A 149 2.85 10.32 12.53
CA ILE A 149 3.74 11.35 13.07
C ILE A 149 4.63 11.90 11.95
N SER A 150 5.29 13.04 12.16
CA SER A 150 6.39 13.45 11.28
C SER A 150 7.48 12.38 11.27
N TYR A 151 8.10 12.15 10.11
CA TYR A 151 9.14 11.15 9.97
C TYR A 151 10.29 11.38 10.96
N ASP A 152 10.60 10.35 11.75
CA ASP A 152 11.70 10.34 12.70
C ASP A 152 12.45 9.00 12.63
N PHE A 153 13.58 9.00 11.93
CA PHE A 153 14.44 7.82 11.76
C PHE A 153 14.87 7.16 13.09
N ARG A 154 14.89 7.90 14.20
CA ARG A 154 15.30 7.38 15.51
C ARG A 154 14.26 6.45 16.12
N LYS A 155 13.01 6.51 15.63
CA LYS A 155 11.90 5.66 16.06
C LYS A 155 11.74 4.39 15.22
N ILE A 156 12.58 4.20 14.20
CA ILE A 156 12.58 3.00 13.35
C ILE A 156 13.45 1.93 14.00
N GLU A 157 12.96 0.70 14.03
CA GLU A 157 13.69 -0.43 14.58
C GLU A 157 14.97 -0.71 13.78
N LYS A 158 16.07 -0.99 14.48
CA LYS A 158 17.37 -1.26 13.84
C LYS A 158 17.37 -2.44 12.86
N PHE A 159 16.47 -3.39 13.05
CA PHE A 159 16.32 -4.56 12.17
C PHE A 159 15.35 -4.32 11.01
N ALA A 160 14.62 -3.21 11.02
CA ALA A 160 13.68 -2.87 9.96
C ALA A 160 14.44 -2.35 8.73
N LYS A 161 13.86 -2.63 7.56
CA LYS A 161 14.28 -2.02 6.30
C LYS A 161 13.40 -0.81 6.03
N VAL A 162 13.96 0.27 5.51
CA VAL A 162 13.20 1.44 5.05
C VAL A 162 13.38 1.53 3.54
N LEU A 163 12.28 1.53 2.80
CA LEU A 163 12.33 1.67 1.36
C LEU A 163 12.08 3.13 0.96
N ASN A 164 12.89 3.61 0.03
CA ASN A 164 12.75 4.92 -0.60
C ASN A 164 11.76 4.87 -1.76
N SER A 165 11.27 6.03 -2.18
CA SER A 165 10.31 6.12 -3.29
C SER A 165 10.98 6.01 -4.65
N GLU A 166 10.35 5.26 -5.55
CA GLU A 166 10.62 5.21 -6.99
C GLU A 166 9.58 6.05 -7.78
N ILE A 167 8.62 6.65 -7.09
CA ILE A 167 7.49 7.39 -7.67
C ILE A 167 7.42 8.79 -7.05
N GLU A 168 7.40 9.82 -7.89
CA GLU A 168 7.21 11.20 -7.46
C GLU A 168 5.72 11.56 -7.24
N LYS A 169 5.45 12.69 -6.58
CA LYS A 169 4.07 13.14 -6.27
C LYS A 169 3.19 13.23 -7.52
N THR A 170 3.70 13.80 -8.60
CA THR A 170 2.99 13.97 -9.88
C THR A 170 2.57 12.64 -10.49
N GLU A 171 3.48 11.66 -10.53
CA GLU A 171 3.19 10.30 -11.00
C GLU A 171 2.18 9.59 -10.09
N ALA A 172 2.29 9.77 -8.77
CA ALA A 172 1.32 9.22 -7.82
C ALA A 172 -0.09 9.81 -7.99
N VAL A 173 -0.20 11.13 -8.20
CA VAL A 173 -1.48 11.81 -8.46
C VAL A 173 -2.12 11.28 -9.76
N GLU A 174 -1.33 11.08 -10.81
CA GLU A 174 -1.84 10.55 -12.07
C GLU A 174 -2.32 9.09 -11.94
N SER A 175 -1.55 8.26 -11.24
CA SER A 175 -1.96 6.89 -10.90
C SER A 175 -3.25 6.87 -10.08
N ALA A 176 -3.39 7.76 -9.10
CA ALA A 176 -4.61 7.89 -8.31
C ALA A 176 -5.82 8.23 -9.19
N LYS A 177 -5.71 9.21 -10.10
CA LYS A 177 -6.78 9.57 -11.03
C LYS A 177 -7.21 8.38 -11.89
N GLN A 178 -6.27 7.74 -12.59
CA GLN A 178 -6.57 6.60 -13.47
C GLN A 178 -7.29 5.46 -12.72
N GLN A 179 -6.82 5.18 -11.50
CA GLN A 179 -7.43 4.15 -10.68
C GLN A 179 -8.82 4.55 -10.15
N ILE A 180 -9.03 5.83 -9.81
CA ILE A 180 -10.34 6.34 -9.38
C ILE A 180 -11.33 6.33 -10.54
N GLU A 181 -10.92 6.69 -11.76
CA GLU A 181 -11.77 6.57 -12.96
C GLU A 181 -12.21 5.11 -13.16
N SER A 182 -11.26 4.18 -13.08
CA SER A 182 -11.56 2.74 -13.18
C SER A 182 -12.53 2.28 -12.09
N HIS A 183 -12.37 2.79 -10.87
CA HIS A 183 -13.28 2.51 -9.76
C HIS A 183 -14.68 3.09 -10.00
N HIS A 184 -14.78 4.33 -10.49
CA HIS A 184 -16.05 4.96 -10.82
C HIS A 184 -16.76 4.21 -11.96
N GLN A 185 -16.05 3.77 -12.99
CA GLN A 185 -16.61 2.89 -14.03
C GLN A 185 -17.18 1.60 -13.45
N PHE A 186 -16.48 0.98 -12.48
CA PHE A 186 -16.99 -0.20 -11.79
C PHE A 186 -18.28 0.09 -11.01
N LEU A 187 -18.35 1.23 -10.30
CA LEU A 187 -19.56 1.65 -9.58
C LEU A 187 -20.73 1.93 -10.54
N MET A 188 -20.48 2.55 -11.68
CA MET A 188 -21.51 2.84 -12.69
C MET A 188 -22.16 1.58 -13.25
N LYS A 189 -21.42 0.46 -13.34
CA LYS A 189 -21.96 -0.83 -13.77
C LYS A 189 -23.05 -1.40 -12.83
N GLN A 190 -23.22 -0.81 -11.65
CA GLN A 190 -24.34 -1.14 -10.75
C GLN A 190 -25.64 -0.46 -11.18
N ASP A 191 -25.58 0.65 -11.93
CA ASP A 191 -26.75 1.41 -12.38
C ASP A 191 -27.06 1.25 -13.89
N VAL A 192 -26.02 1.12 -14.72
CA VAL A 192 -26.12 0.95 -16.18
C VAL A 192 -25.37 -0.30 -16.64
N ASP A 193 -25.88 -0.99 -17.66
CA ASP A 193 -25.22 -2.17 -18.25
C ASP A 193 -24.11 -1.76 -19.24
N LYS A 194 -24.34 -0.66 -19.97
CA LYS A 194 -23.38 -0.09 -20.92
C LYS A 194 -23.19 1.41 -20.68
N ILE A 195 -21.94 1.82 -20.48
CA ILE A 195 -21.55 3.23 -20.38
C ILE A 195 -21.41 3.78 -21.81
N ILE A 196 -22.11 4.87 -22.14
CA ILE A 196 -21.99 5.59 -23.42
C ILE A 196 -20.94 6.68 -23.27
N GLU A 197 -21.04 7.47 -22.21
CA GLU A 197 -20.18 8.62 -21.94
C GLU A 197 -19.90 8.70 -20.45
N MET A 198 -18.68 9.08 -20.11
CA MET A 198 -18.25 9.40 -18.76
C MET A 198 -17.27 10.56 -18.84
N LYS A 199 -17.52 11.59 -18.03
CA LYS A 199 -16.57 12.67 -17.81
C LYS A 199 -16.27 12.75 -16.33
N THR A 200 -14.99 12.75 -15.98
CA THR A 200 -14.54 12.83 -14.60
C THR A 200 -13.70 14.08 -14.38
N ASP A 201 -14.11 14.87 -13.39
CA ASP A 201 -13.39 16.04 -12.92
C ASP A 201 -12.77 15.73 -11.54
N PHE A 202 -11.54 16.21 -11.34
CA PHE A 202 -10.73 15.93 -10.16
C PHE A 202 -10.31 17.22 -9.45
N SER A 203 -10.51 17.25 -8.14
CA SER A 203 -9.89 18.22 -7.24
C SER A 203 -8.91 17.50 -6.32
N ILE A 204 -7.63 17.87 -6.40
CA ILE A 204 -6.53 17.20 -5.68
C ILE A 204 -6.12 18.07 -4.48
N GLY A 205 -6.11 17.48 -3.30
CA GLY A 205 -5.61 18.11 -2.08
C GLY A 205 -4.10 17.95 -1.89
N ASP A 206 -3.60 18.34 -0.73
CA ASP A 206 -2.19 18.20 -0.39
C ASP A 206 -1.82 16.74 -0.11
N SER A 207 -1.05 16.15 -1.01
CA SER A 207 -0.58 14.76 -0.88
C SER A 207 0.47 14.62 0.22
N VAL A 208 0.35 13.55 1.00
CA VAL A 208 1.28 13.21 2.09
C VAL A 208 2.15 12.06 1.65
N TYR A 209 3.46 12.15 1.92
CA TYR A 209 4.38 11.04 1.76
C TYR A 209 4.51 10.31 3.10
N LEU A 210 4.16 9.02 3.12
CA LEU A 210 4.01 8.25 4.33
C LEU A 210 4.84 6.98 4.29
N HIS A 211 5.62 6.71 5.32
CA HIS A 211 6.15 5.37 5.59
C HIS A 211 5.27 4.60 6.56
N ALA A 212 4.74 3.46 6.13
CA ALA A 212 3.98 2.57 7.00
C ALA A 212 4.76 1.27 7.29
N PRO A 213 4.75 0.78 8.55
CA PRO A 213 5.48 -0.41 8.94
C PRO A 213 4.73 -1.67 8.52
N ILE A 214 5.31 -2.46 7.62
CA ILE A 214 4.70 -3.70 7.12
C ILE A 214 5.57 -4.91 7.47
N TRP A 215 4.97 -5.90 8.09
CA TRP A 215 5.58 -7.20 8.33
C TRP A 215 5.33 -8.14 7.15
N PHE A 216 6.41 -8.61 6.54
CA PHE A 216 6.41 -9.71 5.58
C PHE A 216 6.89 -10.98 6.27
N ILE A 217 6.02 -11.97 6.36
CA ILE A 217 6.27 -13.22 7.05
C ILE A 217 6.09 -14.38 6.07
N THR A 218 7.15 -15.15 5.88
CA THR A 218 7.10 -16.38 5.09
C THR A 218 7.04 -17.57 6.04
N TYR A 219 6.11 -18.48 5.76
CA TYR A 219 5.99 -19.74 6.50
C TYR A 219 5.94 -20.93 5.55
N GLU A 220 6.35 -22.08 6.06
CA GLU A 220 6.27 -23.36 5.37
C GLU A 220 5.16 -24.21 5.98
N TYR A 221 4.37 -24.85 5.13
CA TYR A 221 3.42 -25.87 5.54
C TYR A 221 3.41 -27.00 4.50
N LYS A 222 3.65 -28.24 4.96
CA LYS A 222 3.75 -29.44 4.09
C LYS A 222 4.75 -29.30 2.93
N GLY A 223 5.86 -28.60 3.17
CA GLY A 223 6.92 -28.40 2.18
C GLY A 223 6.67 -27.30 1.16
N GLU A 224 5.52 -26.61 1.22
CA GLU A 224 5.22 -25.43 0.41
C GLU A 224 5.38 -24.14 1.21
N ARG A 225 5.79 -23.06 0.52
CA ARG A 225 5.98 -21.73 1.11
C ARG A 225 4.78 -20.84 0.84
N TYR A 226 4.44 -20.05 1.84
CA TYR A 226 3.28 -19.17 1.85
C TYR A 226 3.68 -17.85 2.51
N ASN A 227 3.09 -16.74 2.06
CA ASN A 227 3.40 -15.41 2.57
C ASN A 227 2.21 -14.81 3.32
N ILE A 228 2.52 -14.04 4.35
CA ILE A 228 1.56 -13.22 5.10
C ILE A 228 2.13 -11.82 5.21
N ILE A 229 1.27 -10.84 4.95
CA ILE A 229 1.53 -9.41 5.07
C ILE A 229 0.67 -8.89 6.21
N LEU A 230 1.30 -8.26 7.18
CA LEU A 230 0.66 -7.74 8.39
C LEU A 230 1.02 -6.27 8.56
N ASP A 231 0.04 -5.47 8.95
CA ASP A 231 0.25 -4.09 9.36
C ASP A 231 0.95 -4.07 10.73
N GLY A 232 2.14 -3.46 10.80
CA GLY A 232 2.93 -3.34 12.02
C GLY A 232 2.38 -2.34 13.02
N ALA A 233 1.43 -1.49 12.62
CA ALA A 233 0.78 -0.55 13.52
C ALA A 233 -0.41 -1.20 14.25
N THR A 234 -1.34 -1.81 13.49
CA THR A 234 -2.55 -2.39 14.06
C THR A 234 -2.42 -3.87 14.42
N GLY A 235 -1.51 -4.60 13.78
CA GLY A 235 -1.42 -6.06 13.89
C GLY A 235 -2.45 -6.79 13.03
N THR A 236 -3.12 -6.08 12.12
CA THR A 236 -4.10 -6.66 11.20
C THR A 236 -3.40 -7.38 10.06
N VAL A 237 -3.89 -8.58 9.69
CA VAL A 237 -3.41 -9.27 8.49
C VAL A 237 -4.03 -8.62 7.25
N ILE A 238 -3.19 -7.97 6.45
CA ILE A 238 -3.57 -7.31 5.20
C ILE A 238 -3.86 -8.36 4.12
N LYS A 239 -2.96 -9.34 3.99
CA LYS A 239 -3.08 -10.46 3.04
C LYS A 239 -2.34 -11.67 3.59
N GLY A 240 -2.88 -12.86 3.38
CA GLY A 240 -2.19 -14.10 3.76
C GLY A 240 -2.57 -15.25 2.85
N ASP A 241 -1.56 -15.93 2.31
CA ASP A 241 -1.76 -17.12 1.50
C ASP A 241 -2.27 -18.26 2.40
N ILE A 242 -3.35 -18.91 1.98
CA ILE A 242 -3.96 -20.03 2.69
C ILE A 242 -3.66 -21.32 1.92
N PRO A 243 -3.08 -22.35 2.56
CA PRO A 243 -2.84 -23.63 1.92
C PRO A 243 -4.15 -24.25 1.49
N ALA A 244 -4.21 -24.80 0.28
CA ALA A 244 -5.40 -25.47 -0.21
C ALA A 244 -5.76 -26.64 0.71
N THR A 245 -6.91 -26.55 1.36
CA THR A 245 -7.47 -27.69 2.07
C THR A 245 -8.06 -28.63 1.02
N ARG A 246 -7.49 -29.83 0.83
CA ARG A 246 -8.22 -30.89 0.12
C ARG A 246 -9.47 -31.18 0.94
N PHE A 247 -10.60 -30.61 0.58
CA PHE A 247 -11.89 -31.06 1.05
C PHE A 247 -12.08 -32.47 0.49
N GLY A 248 -11.68 -33.47 1.26
CA GLY A 248 -12.15 -34.83 1.04
C GLY A 248 -13.65 -34.81 1.28
N LEU A 249 -14.42 -34.85 0.19
CA LEU A 249 -15.80 -35.29 0.21
C LEU A 249 -15.76 -36.73 0.74
N PHE A 250 -16.10 -36.89 2.02
CA PHE A 250 -16.52 -38.16 2.61
C PHE A 250 -18.02 -38.06 2.84
#